data_AF-A0A813FA17-F1
#
_entry.id   AF-A0A813FA17-F1
#
_cell.length_a   1.000
_cell.length_b   1.000
_cell.length_c   1.000
_cell.angle_alpha   90.00
_cell.angle_beta   90.00
_cell.angle_gamma   90.00
#
_symmetry.space_group_name_H-M   'P 1'
#
loop_
_entity.id
_entity.type
_entity.pdbx_description
1 polymer ?
#
loop_
_entity_poly.entity_id
_entity_poly.type
_entity_poly.pdbx_seq_one_letter_code
_entity_poly.pdbx_strand_id
1 'polypeptide(L)'
;MGFGVTLPSTAGGFPMRLRCPNFFLQQGDLFELGPSDLVAKEVQFCICDAQYLRNEVAWDEKYSGVQCRSKQHGVWPLLLKQFWLGLTRLVAGGILIFRFGWRDGPPEDLATIWYKKCTLRLFALLHDLFSKVKDVKSDHFNALQSSFYVCCSGFDRRKFEDREVAKLLGNTFNYLISTRINDPNELQILAQVDKIRTEEVDVEVSNMCDRIEELRLINEQSRRRHQQSEDQRDDPRALVFVFPVPSTMVDDELANTFSVYGRVKRVERNSEKQAASIQFALAEHAIAAVASLRGKGAFAEGIRIWTRDDEASQAWSPPGWSPSGQGRAPPGKVPVPTHGYPVAGGLESKPSSGAVAKPSSVGPAPPI
;
A
#
# COMPACT_ATOMS: atom_id res chain seq x y z
N MET A 1 -11.53 -25.87 -2.39
CA MET A 1 -10.89 -25.76 -1.05
C MET A 1 -9.62 -24.94 -1.25
N GLY A 2 -9.46 -23.83 -0.53
CA GLY A 2 -8.25 -23.01 -0.55
C GLY A 2 -7.13 -23.64 0.28
N PHE A 3 -5.91 -23.29 -0.04
CA PHE A 3 -4.71 -23.78 0.63
C PHE A 3 -3.74 -22.61 0.85
N GLY A 4 -3.16 -22.52 2.03
CA GLY A 4 -2.13 -21.54 2.34
C GLY A 4 -0.94 -22.16 3.04
N VAL A 5 0.23 -21.57 2.83
CA VAL A 5 1.45 -21.90 3.57
C VAL A 5 1.89 -20.66 4.32
N THR A 6 2.20 -20.78 5.60
CA THR A 6 2.72 -19.66 6.39
C THR A 6 3.74 -20.11 7.42
N LEU A 7 4.67 -19.23 7.75
CA LEU A 7 5.65 -19.47 8.81
C LEU A 7 4.91 -19.64 10.16
N PRO A 8 5.24 -20.66 10.98
CA PRO A 8 4.65 -20.79 12.31
C PRO A 8 4.95 -19.57 13.19
N SER A 9 4.02 -19.19 14.06
CA SER A 9 4.24 -18.04 14.97
C SER A 9 5.40 -18.24 15.94
N THR A 10 5.71 -19.49 16.28
CA THR A 10 6.86 -19.87 17.11
C THR A 10 8.20 -19.63 16.43
N ALA A 11 8.22 -19.47 15.10
CA ALA A 11 9.43 -19.20 14.31
C ALA A 11 9.48 -17.75 13.79
N GLY A 12 8.67 -16.85 14.35
CA GLY A 12 8.59 -15.44 13.93
C GLY A 12 7.49 -15.13 12.89
N GLY A 13 6.64 -16.11 12.55
CA GLY A 13 5.50 -15.91 11.67
C GLY A 13 4.33 -15.16 12.33
N PHE A 14 3.38 -14.68 11.52
CA PHE A 14 2.19 -14.03 12.04
C PHE A 14 1.09 -15.04 12.38
N PRO A 15 0.34 -14.85 13.48
CA PRO A 15 -0.81 -15.69 13.79
C PRO A 15 -1.89 -15.50 12.72
N MET A 16 -2.17 -16.57 11.96
CA MET A 16 -3.25 -16.58 10.98
C MET A 16 -4.60 -16.51 11.71
N ARG A 17 -5.36 -15.43 11.45
CA ARG A 17 -6.69 -15.23 12.06
C ARG A 17 -7.84 -15.74 11.20
N LEU A 18 -7.56 -16.20 9.98
CA LEU A 18 -8.56 -16.76 9.10
C LEU A 18 -9.06 -18.11 9.64
N ARG A 19 -10.35 -18.19 9.98
CA ARG A 19 -11.04 -19.44 10.27
C ARG A 19 -12.05 -19.70 9.17
N CYS A 20 -11.72 -20.59 8.25
CA CYS A 20 -12.60 -20.97 7.14
C CYS A 20 -12.57 -22.49 6.95
N PRO A 21 -13.72 -23.20 6.98
CA PRO A 21 -13.76 -24.65 6.82
C PRO A 21 -13.29 -25.11 5.42
N ASN A 22 -13.33 -24.20 4.46
CA ASN A 22 -12.90 -24.44 3.09
C ASN A 22 -11.45 -24.00 2.82
N PHE A 23 -10.66 -23.70 3.86
CA PHE A 23 -9.27 -23.27 3.75
C PHE A 23 -8.38 -24.12 4.65
N PHE A 24 -7.41 -24.81 4.03
CA PHE A 24 -6.39 -25.55 4.76
C PHE A 24 -5.12 -24.71 4.90
N LEU A 25 -4.58 -24.63 6.11
CA LEU A 25 -3.33 -23.94 6.39
C LEU A 25 -2.24 -24.96 6.72
N GLN A 26 -1.19 -25.01 5.90
CA GLN A 26 0.05 -25.69 6.23
C GLN A 26 0.98 -24.68 6.91
N GLN A 27 1.43 -24.99 8.12
CA GLN A 27 2.46 -24.20 8.79
C GLN A 27 3.84 -24.78 8.44
N GLY A 28 4.74 -23.94 7.95
CA GLY A 28 6.09 -24.35 7.57
C GLY A 28 6.92 -23.18 7.07
N ASP A 29 8.24 -23.31 7.18
CA ASP A 29 9.16 -22.34 6.60
C ASP A 29 9.19 -22.50 5.07
N LEU A 30 8.80 -21.44 4.36
CA LEU A 30 8.81 -21.45 2.90
C LEU A 30 10.19 -21.75 2.32
N PHE A 31 11.28 -21.39 3.00
CA PHE A 31 12.63 -21.68 2.52
C PHE A 31 13.00 -23.17 2.60
N GLU A 32 12.45 -23.90 3.57
CA GLU A 32 12.71 -25.32 3.75
C GLU A 32 11.87 -26.19 2.82
N LEU A 33 10.60 -25.84 2.64
CA LEU A 33 9.64 -26.67 1.92
C LEU A 33 10.03 -26.86 0.45
N GLY A 34 10.11 -28.09 -0.03
CA GLY A 34 10.14 -28.43 -1.44
C GLY A 34 8.75 -28.62 -2.04
N PRO A 35 8.62 -28.72 -3.38
CA PRO A 35 7.33 -28.99 -4.00
C PRO A 35 6.66 -30.27 -3.50
N SER A 36 7.43 -31.31 -3.17
CA SER A 36 6.94 -32.58 -2.61
C SER A 36 6.33 -32.45 -1.22
N ASP A 37 6.72 -31.42 -0.47
CA ASP A 37 6.30 -31.23 0.92
C ASP A 37 4.98 -30.47 1.03
N LEU A 38 4.48 -29.95 -0.09
CA LEU A 38 3.18 -29.29 -0.17
C LEU A 38 2.06 -30.33 -0.14
N VAL A 39 1.15 -30.18 0.82
CA VAL A 39 -0.06 -31.00 0.91
C VAL A 39 -1.00 -30.74 -0.28
N ALA A 40 -1.01 -29.51 -0.81
CA ALA A 40 -1.76 -29.18 -2.01
C ALA A 40 -1.19 -29.90 -3.25
N LYS A 41 -2.05 -30.62 -3.98
CA LYS A 41 -1.66 -31.35 -5.19
C LYS A 41 -1.67 -30.49 -6.45
N GLU A 42 -2.82 -29.90 -6.74
CA GLU A 42 -3.07 -29.08 -7.93
C GLU A 42 -3.92 -27.88 -7.52
N VAL A 43 -3.62 -26.71 -8.08
CA VAL A 43 -4.31 -25.47 -7.78
C VAL A 43 -4.66 -24.71 -9.06
N GLN A 44 -5.85 -24.12 -9.10
CA GLN A 44 -6.26 -23.19 -10.17
C GLN A 44 -5.76 -21.78 -9.92
N PHE A 45 -5.59 -21.41 -8.66
CA PHE A 45 -5.15 -20.09 -8.22
C PHE A 45 -3.98 -20.23 -7.25
N CYS A 46 -2.90 -19.49 -7.50
CA CYS A 46 -1.76 -19.38 -6.62
C CYS A 46 -1.57 -17.92 -6.24
N ILE A 47 -1.47 -17.63 -4.93
CA ILE A 47 -1.20 -16.28 -4.42
C ILE A 47 0.12 -16.31 -3.66
N CYS A 48 1.09 -15.52 -4.14
CA CYS A 48 2.40 -15.36 -3.55
C CYS A 48 2.51 -13.96 -2.94
N ASP A 49 2.07 -13.83 -1.69
CA ASP A 49 2.08 -12.57 -0.93
C ASP A 49 3.04 -12.61 0.26
N ALA A 50 3.97 -13.58 0.29
CA ALA A 50 5.04 -13.54 1.27
C ALA A 50 6.06 -12.47 0.81
N GLN A 51 5.86 -11.24 1.27
CA GLN A 51 6.89 -10.22 1.29
C GLN A 51 6.94 -9.56 2.66
N TYR A 52 8.02 -9.82 3.39
CA TYR A 52 8.45 -8.88 4.39
C TYR A 52 9.26 -7.79 3.68
N LEU A 53 8.52 -6.77 3.21
CA LEU A 53 9.03 -5.59 2.52
C LEU A 53 9.80 -4.62 3.43
N ARG A 54 9.84 -4.90 4.72
CA ARG A 54 10.84 -4.32 5.61
C ARG A 54 11.90 -5.37 5.75
N ASN A 55 13.06 -5.06 5.15
CA ASN A 55 14.29 -5.83 5.17
C ASN A 55 14.40 -6.62 6.47
N GLU A 56 14.91 -7.84 6.37
CA GLU A 56 15.47 -8.60 7.49
C GLU A 56 14.64 -9.75 8.04
N VAL A 57 13.60 -10.37 7.45
CA VAL A 57 13.08 -11.61 8.12
C VAL A 57 14.14 -12.67 8.29
N ALA A 58 14.90 -12.98 7.25
CA ALA A 58 16.07 -13.87 7.36
C ALA A 58 17.18 -13.35 8.32
N TRP A 59 17.02 -12.15 8.87
CA TRP A 59 17.98 -11.43 9.70
C TRP A 59 17.32 -10.81 10.96
N ASP A 60 16.06 -11.15 11.23
CA ASP A 60 15.25 -10.63 12.31
C ASP A 60 15.62 -11.53 13.48
N GLU A 61 15.97 -10.93 14.61
CA GLU A 61 16.35 -11.68 15.80
C GLU A 61 15.26 -12.68 16.24
N LYS A 62 14.00 -12.44 15.84
CA LYS A 62 12.86 -13.33 16.12
C LYS A 62 12.70 -14.47 15.13
N TYR A 63 13.33 -14.39 13.95
CA TYR A 63 13.25 -15.44 12.94
C TYR A 63 14.34 -16.48 13.18
N SER A 64 13.92 -17.71 13.40
CA SER A 64 14.80 -18.84 13.68
C SER A 64 14.92 -19.85 12.52
N GLY A 65 14.43 -19.49 11.33
CA GLY A 65 14.43 -20.36 10.16
C GLY A 65 15.66 -20.19 9.26
N VAL A 66 15.56 -20.65 8.01
CA VAL A 66 16.67 -20.60 7.03
C VAL A 66 17.02 -19.16 6.65
N GLN A 67 18.25 -18.76 6.93
CA GLN A 67 18.72 -17.41 6.65
C GLN A 67 19.36 -17.28 5.27
N CYS A 68 18.94 -16.26 4.51
CA CYS A 68 19.63 -15.84 3.30
C CYS A 68 20.93 -15.09 3.67
N ARG A 69 22.08 -15.53 3.13
CA ARG A 69 23.39 -14.94 3.45
C ARG A 69 23.59 -13.50 2.99
N SER A 70 22.79 -13.02 2.03
CA SER A 70 22.82 -11.64 1.56
C SER A 70 21.52 -10.92 1.90
N LYS A 71 21.65 -9.77 2.59
CA LYS A 71 20.53 -8.84 2.83
C LYS A 71 19.99 -8.23 1.53
N GLN A 72 20.86 -7.99 0.54
CA GLN A 72 20.47 -7.41 -0.75
C GLN A 72 19.61 -8.37 -1.58
N HIS A 73 19.82 -9.68 -1.43
CA HIS A 73 19.09 -10.68 -2.19
C HIS A 73 17.75 -11.07 -1.56
N GLY A 74 17.54 -10.90 -0.26
CA GLY A 74 16.49 -11.59 0.52
C GLY A 74 15.07 -11.65 -0.07
N VAL A 75 14.63 -10.64 -0.84
CA VAL A 75 13.32 -10.66 -1.52
C VAL A 75 13.28 -11.68 -2.67
N TRP A 76 14.38 -11.82 -3.43
CA TRP A 76 14.46 -12.68 -4.61
C TRP A 76 14.40 -14.18 -4.29
N PRO A 77 15.16 -14.75 -3.31
CA PRO A 77 15.00 -16.13 -2.91
C PRO A 77 13.57 -16.46 -2.51
N LEU A 78 12.92 -15.60 -1.72
CA LEU A 78 11.56 -15.85 -1.25
C LEU A 78 10.56 -15.79 -2.41
N LEU A 79 10.72 -14.84 -3.33
CA LEU A 79 9.90 -14.75 -4.53
C LEU A 79 10.07 -15.98 -5.43
N LEU A 80 11.31 -16.36 -5.74
CA LEU A 80 11.63 -17.53 -6.55
C LEU A 80 11.15 -18.82 -5.89
N LYS A 81 11.26 -18.92 -4.58
CA LYS A 81 10.77 -20.07 -3.81
C LYS A 81 9.25 -20.17 -3.88
N GLN A 82 8.54 -19.07 -3.70
CA GLN A 82 7.09 -19.03 -3.88
C GLN A 82 6.68 -19.42 -5.31
N PHE A 83 7.42 -18.95 -6.33
CA PHE A 83 7.16 -19.33 -7.72
C PHE A 83 7.45 -20.80 -7.97
N TRP A 84 8.56 -21.32 -7.43
CA TRP A 84 8.91 -22.72 -7.56
C TRP A 84 7.82 -23.62 -6.96
N LEU A 85 7.39 -23.32 -5.73
CA LEU A 85 6.33 -24.05 -5.04
C LEU A 85 4.97 -23.89 -5.74
N GLY A 86 4.60 -22.67 -6.08
CA GLY A 86 3.30 -22.32 -6.66
C GLY A 86 3.12 -22.84 -8.08
N LEU A 87 4.07 -22.57 -8.97
CA LEU A 87 3.97 -22.95 -10.38
C LEU A 87 4.04 -24.47 -10.59
N THR A 88 4.79 -25.20 -9.77
CA THR A 88 4.81 -26.67 -9.83
C THR A 88 3.43 -27.27 -9.56
N ARG A 89 2.59 -26.60 -8.77
CA ARG A 89 1.23 -27.03 -8.42
C ARG A 89 0.14 -26.39 -9.29
N LEU A 90 0.47 -25.36 -10.07
CA LEU A 90 -0.48 -24.63 -10.90
C LEU A 90 -0.90 -25.49 -12.11
N VAL A 91 -2.21 -25.64 -12.31
CA VAL A 91 -2.78 -26.36 -13.46
C VAL A 91 -2.75 -25.51 -14.72
N ALA A 92 -2.84 -26.15 -15.90
CA ALA A 92 -2.96 -25.45 -17.17
C ALA A 92 -4.16 -24.49 -17.16
N GLY A 93 -3.98 -23.29 -17.69
CA GLY A 93 -4.97 -22.21 -17.65
C GLY A 93 -5.08 -21.48 -16.30
N GLY A 94 -4.33 -21.94 -15.28
CA GLY A 94 -4.36 -21.37 -13.93
C GLY A 94 -3.88 -19.92 -13.84
N ILE A 95 -4.06 -19.35 -12.65
CA ILE A 95 -3.78 -17.96 -12.33
C ILE A 95 -2.73 -17.87 -11.21
N LEU A 96 -1.72 -17.03 -11.42
CA LEU A 96 -0.75 -16.63 -10.41
C LEU A 96 -1.00 -15.16 -10.08
N ILE A 97 -1.11 -14.84 -8.79
CA ILE A 97 -1.09 -13.47 -8.29
C ILE A 97 0.09 -13.37 -7.35
N PHE A 98 0.93 -12.37 -7.51
CA PHE A 98 2.02 -12.15 -6.56
C PHE A 98 2.22 -10.68 -6.27
N ARG A 99 2.67 -10.38 -5.06
CA ARG A 99 3.09 -9.03 -4.72
C ARG A 99 4.49 -8.80 -5.27
N PHE A 100 4.71 -7.66 -5.89
CA PHE A 100 5.99 -7.24 -6.41
C PHE A 100 6.30 -5.81 -5.96
N GLY A 101 7.58 -5.50 -5.79
CA GLY A 101 8.05 -4.15 -5.49
C GLY A 101 8.82 -3.60 -6.67
N TRP A 102 8.50 -2.39 -7.11
CA TRP A 102 9.36 -1.65 -8.04
C TRP A 102 10.24 -0.70 -7.24
N ARG A 103 11.49 -0.49 -7.64
CA ARG A 103 12.35 0.55 -7.06
C ARG A 103 13.01 1.28 -8.22
N ASP A 104 12.53 2.49 -8.50
CA ASP A 104 13.17 3.39 -9.45
C ASP A 104 14.15 4.28 -8.68
N GLY A 105 15.37 3.78 -8.49
CA GLY A 105 16.47 4.56 -7.94
C GLY A 105 17.17 5.39 -9.01
N PRO A 106 18.24 6.11 -8.66
CA PRO A 106 19.06 6.81 -9.65
C PRO A 106 19.54 5.84 -10.74
N PRO A 107 19.53 6.24 -12.03
CA PRO A 107 19.90 5.35 -13.13
C PRO A 107 21.35 4.86 -13.10
N GLU A 108 22.22 5.62 -12.42
CA GLU A 108 23.64 5.32 -12.21
C GLU A 108 23.88 4.31 -11.07
N ASP A 109 22.86 4.04 -10.23
CA ASP A 109 22.99 3.13 -9.10
C ASP A 109 23.03 1.67 -9.57
N LEU A 110 24.14 0.98 -9.29
CA LEU A 110 24.36 -0.41 -9.67
C LEU A 110 23.27 -1.35 -9.13
N ALA A 111 22.75 -1.09 -7.93
CA ALA A 111 21.67 -1.89 -7.36
C ALA A 111 20.36 -1.71 -8.14
N THR A 112 20.07 -0.49 -8.57
CA THR A 112 18.91 -0.17 -9.42
C THR A 112 19.03 -0.83 -10.80
N ILE A 113 20.19 -0.73 -11.46
CA ILE A 113 20.46 -1.36 -12.76
C ILE A 113 20.26 -2.87 -12.68
N TRP A 114 20.82 -3.49 -11.63
CA TRP A 114 20.67 -4.92 -11.37
C TRP A 114 19.22 -5.32 -11.14
N TYR A 115 18.50 -4.58 -10.30
CA TYR A 115 17.11 -4.87 -9.96
C TYR A 115 16.22 -4.79 -11.20
N LYS A 116 16.43 -3.78 -12.06
CA LYS A 116 15.75 -3.63 -13.35
C LYS A 116 16.03 -4.82 -14.26
N LYS A 117 17.29 -5.25 -14.39
CA LYS A 117 17.65 -6.42 -15.21
C LYS A 117 16.99 -7.70 -14.72
N CYS A 118 16.96 -7.95 -13.41
CA CYS A 118 16.30 -9.12 -12.82
C CYS A 118 14.78 -9.06 -13.01
N THR A 119 14.19 -7.87 -12.89
CA THR A 119 12.76 -7.63 -13.15
C THR A 119 12.41 -7.97 -14.59
N LEU A 120 13.16 -7.47 -15.57
CA LEU A 120 12.91 -7.77 -16.99
C LEU A 120 12.99 -9.27 -17.28
N ARG A 121 13.98 -9.98 -16.72
CA ARG A 121 14.07 -11.44 -16.83
C ARG A 121 12.89 -12.16 -16.18
N LEU A 122 12.49 -11.76 -14.97
CA LEU A 122 11.34 -12.34 -14.29
C LEU A 122 10.07 -12.18 -15.13
N PHE A 123 9.80 -10.98 -15.63
CA PHE A 123 8.60 -10.71 -16.40
C PHE A 123 8.65 -11.33 -17.79
N ALA A 124 9.81 -11.43 -18.44
CA ALA A 124 9.96 -12.19 -19.68
C ALA A 124 9.57 -13.66 -19.48
N LEU A 125 10.00 -14.28 -18.37
CA LEU A 125 9.56 -15.63 -18.02
C LEU A 125 8.03 -15.71 -17.81
N LEU A 126 7.43 -14.71 -17.15
CA LEU A 126 5.99 -14.67 -16.93
C LEU A 126 5.20 -14.48 -18.24
N HIS A 127 5.63 -13.60 -19.14
CA HIS A 127 5.00 -13.39 -20.44
C HIS A 127 5.15 -14.61 -21.36
N ASP A 128 6.21 -15.41 -21.21
CA ASP A 128 6.32 -16.68 -21.93
C ASP A 128 5.36 -17.74 -21.37
N LEU A 129 5.23 -17.82 -20.04
CA LEU A 129 4.43 -18.85 -19.36
C LEU A 129 2.94 -18.54 -19.22
N PHE A 130 2.52 -17.29 -19.42
CA PHE A 130 1.13 -16.88 -19.23
C PHE A 130 0.63 -16.06 -20.41
N SER A 131 -0.60 -16.35 -20.83
CA SER A 131 -1.24 -15.59 -21.92
C SER A 131 -1.49 -14.11 -21.60
N LYS A 132 -1.62 -13.75 -20.31
CA LYS A 132 -1.80 -12.36 -19.87
C LYS A 132 -1.04 -12.12 -18.58
N VAL A 133 -0.33 -10.99 -18.51
CA VAL A 133 0.32 -10.47 -17.32
C VAL A 133 -0.13 -9.03 -17.15
N LYS A 134 -0.68 -8.68 -15.99
CA LYS A 134 -1.19 -7.34 -15.69
C LYS A 134 -0.84 -6.94 -14.26
N ASP A 135 -0.50 -5.68 -14.08
CA ASP A 135 -0.33 -5.06 -12.78
C ASP A 135 -1.67 -4.60 -12.18
N VAL A 136 -1.75 -4.61 -10.85
CA VAL A 136 -2.87 -4.13 -10.06
C VAL A 136 -2.31 -3.32 -8.89
N LYS A 137 -2.62 -2.02 -8.88
CA LYS A 137 -2.25 -1.09 -7.81
C LYS A 137 -3.50 -0.64 -7.08
N SER A 138 -3.58 -0.92 -5.78
CA SER A 138 -4.65 -0.38 -4.93
C SER A 138 -4.37 1.08 -4.58
N ASP A 139 -5.42 1.90 -4.63
CA ASP A 139 -5.50 3.28 -4.14
C ASP A 139 -5.62 3.37 -2.60
N HIS A 140 -5.97 2.25 -1.96
CA HIS A 140 -6.14 2.15 -0.52
C HIS A 140 -4.97 1.42 0.15
N PHE A 141 -4.72 0.17 -0.25
CA PHE A 141 -3.68 -0.67 0.32
C PHE A 141 -2.34 -0.46 -0.38
N ASN A 142 -1.29 -0.22 0.40
CA ASN A 142 0.06 0.03 -0.11
C ASN A 142 0.13 1.17 -1.15
N ALA A 143 -0.85 2.07 -1.19
CA ALA A 143 -0.98 3.12 -2.21
C ALA A 143 0.28 4.00 -2.35
N LEU A 144 0.93 4.27 -1.21
CA LEU A 144 2.16 5.07 -1.13
C LEU A 144 3.44 4.26 -1.28
N GLN A 145 3.36 2.94 -1.13
CA GLN A 145 4.51 2.07 -1.26
C GLN A 145 4.77 1.79 -2.74
N SER A 146 6.00 1.45 -3.09
CA SER A 146 6.33 1.02 -4.46
C SER A 146 5.93 -0.42 -4.76
N SER A 147 5.21 -1.08 -3.84
CA SER A 147 4.68 -2.43 -4.05
C SER A 147 3.31 -2.43 -4.73
N PHE A 148 3.07 -3.41 -5.58
CA PHE A 148 1.83 -3.65 -6.33
C PHE A 148 1.63 -5.16 -6.49
N TYR A 149 0.48 -5.57 -7.03
CA TYR A 149 0.24 -6.96 -7.38
C TYR A 149 0.41 -7.16 -8.89
N VAL A 150 0.89 -8.33 -9.26
CA VAL A 150 0.94 -8.78 -10.65
C VAL A 150 0.04 -10.00 -10.76
N CYS A 151 -0.90 -9.93 -11.69
CA CYS A 151 -1.87 -10.97 -12.01
C CYS A 151 -1.50 -11.59 -13.35
N CYS A 152 -1.10 -12.87 -13.32
CA CYS A 152 -0.78 -13.67 -14.49
C CYS A 152 -1.90 -14.71 -14.70
N SER A 153 -2.45 -14.80 -15.91
CA SER A 153 -3.56 -15.71 -16.23
C SER A 153 -3.33 -16.51 -17.49
N GLY A 154 -3.91 -17.71 -17.54
CA GLY A 154 -3.76 -18.62 -18.67
C GLY A 154 -2.37 -19.25 -18.68
N PHE A 155 -2.02 -19.93 -17.59
CA PHE A 155 -0.75 -20.64 -17.43
C PHE A 155 -0.55 -21.73 -18.49
N ASP A 156 0.55 -21.66 -19.22
CA ASP A 156 0.97 -22.67 -20.18
C ASP A 156 1.84 -23.72 -19.50
N ARG A 157 1.18 -24.79 -19.03
CA ARG A 157 1.84 -25.90 -18.34
C ARG A 157 2.88 -26.59 -19.22
N ARG A 158 2.63 -26.68 -20.53
CA ARG A 158 3.52 -27.36 -21.47
C ARG A 158 4.84 -26.59 -21.59
N LYS A 159 4.78 -25.26 -21.78
CA LYS A 159 6.01 -24.43 -21.80
C LYS A 159 6.79 -24.52 -20.49
N PHE A 160 6.10 -24.56 -19.35
CA PHE A 160 6.74 -24.72 -18.04
C PHE A 160 7.56 -26.01 -17.95
N GLU A 161 7.02 -27.12 -18.48
CA GLU A 161 7.66 -28.43 -18.51
C GLU A 161 8.78 -28.49 -19.56
N ASP A 162 8.49 -28.10 -20.82
CA ASP A 162 9.42 -28.13 -21.95
C ASP A 162 10.70 -27.32 -21.69
N ARG A 163 10.59 -26.23 -20.92
CA ARG A 163 11.72 -25.36 -20.56
C ARG A 163 12.38 -25.70 -19.21
N GLU A 164 11.95 -26.77 -18.55
CA GLU A 164 12.41 -27.15 -17.21
C GLU A 164 12.34 -26.01 -16.17
N VAL A 165 11.30 -25.17 -16.20
CA VAL A 165 11.23 -23.95 -15.37
C VAL A 165 11.30 -24.26 -13.87
N ALA A 166 10.72 -25.38 -13.42
CA ALA A 166 10.82 -25.81 -12.02
C ALA A 166 12.28 -25.97 -11.57
N LYS A 167 13.11 -26.55 -12.42
CA LYS A 167 14.54 -26.77 -12.17
C LYS A 167 15.32 -25.46 -12.22
N LEU A 168 15.00 -24.57 -13.17
CA LEU A 168 15.55 -23.21 -13.22
C LEU A 168 15.28 -22.45 -11.92
N LEU A 169 14.02 -22.42 -11.45
CA LEU A 169 13.64 -21.71 -10.23
C LEU A 169 14.30 -22.33 -8.99
N GLY A 170 14.26 -23.66 -8.86
CA GLY A 170 14.89 -24.38 -7.75
C GLY A 170 16.41 -24.18 -7.69
N ASN A 171 17.10 -24.28 -8.82
CA ASN A 171 18.54 -24.03 -8.90
C ASN A 171 18.90 -22.58 -8.58
N THR A 172 18.13 -21.61 -9.09
CA THR A 172 18.35 -20.19 -8.81
C THR A 172 18.12 -19.87 -7.34
N PHE A 173 17.08 -20.44 -6.73
CA PHE A 173 16.83 -20.33 -5.29
C PHE A 173 17.98 -20.90 -4.46
N ASN A 174 18.37 -22.15 -4.73
CA ASN A 174 19.45 -22.84 -4.03
C ASN A 174 20.79 -22.11 -4.16
N TYR A 175 21.05 -21.54 -5.33
CA TYR A 175 22.19 -20.64 -5.53
C TYR A 175 22.09 -19.46 -4.56
N LEU A 176 21.04 -18.65 -4.63
CA LEU A 176 20.94 -17.43 -3.82
C LEU A 176 21.01 -17.64 -2.30
N ILE A 177 20.51 -18.76 -1.77
CA ILE A 177 20.62 -19.05 -0.33
C ILE A 177 22.02 -19.52 0.09
N SER A 178 22.81 -20.07 -0.85
CA SER A 178 24.15 -20.61 -0.59
C SER A 178 25.30 -19.66 -0.99
N THR A 179 25.02 -18.72 -1.91
CA THR A 179 25.98 -17.72 -2.43
C THR A 179 26.64 -16.92 -1.30
N ARG A 180 27.92 -16.61 -1.48
CA ARG A 180 28.70 -15.78 -0.54
C ARG A 180 28.47 -14.29 -0.83
N ILE A 181 28.62 -13.46 0.19
CA ILE A 181 28.61 -11.99 0.04
C ILE A 181 29.73 -11.59 -0.93
N ASN A 182 29.45 -10.70 -1.89
CA ASN A 182 30.34 -10.22 -2.95
C ASN A 182 30.65 -11.24 -4.08
N ASP A 183 29.74 -12.18 -4.36
CA ASP A 183 29.89 -13.05 -5.54
C ASP A 183 29.71 -12.22 -6.84
N PRO A 184 30.70 -12.22 -7.76
CA PRO A 184 30.57 -11.47 -9.02
C PRO A 184 29.39 -11.92 -9.90
N ASN A 185 28.87 -13.13 -9.68
CA ASN A 185 27.74 -13.70 -10.40
C ASN A 185 26.39 -13.42 -9.71
N GLU A 186 26.36 -12.67 -8.61
CA GLU A 186 25.11 -12.34 -7.92
C GLU A 186 24.12 -11.57 -8.82
N LEU A 187 24.63 -10.94 -9.87
CA LEU A 187 23.85 -10.19 -10.86
C LEU A 187 23.19 -11.08 -11.95
N GLN A 188 23.42 -12.40 -11.92
CA GLN A 188 22.99 -13.33 -12.97
C GLN A 188 21.71 -14.11 -12.65
N ILE A 189 20.86 -13.59 -11.77
CA ILE A 189 19.53 -14.17 -11.48
C ILE A 189 18.75 -14.34 -12.79
N LEU A 190 18.28 -15.57 -13.03
CA LEU A 190 17.50 -15.97 -14.21
C LEU A 190 18.17 -15.66 -15.55
N ALA A 191 19.50 -15.63 -15.65
CA ALA A 191 20.20 -15.30 -16.91
C ALA A 191 19.81 -16.19 -18.10
N GLN A 192 19.37 -17.42 -17.85
CA GLN A 192 18.90 -18.35 -18.89
C GLN A 192 17.65 -17.83 -19.64
N VAL A 193 16.89 -16.92 -19.01
CA VAL A 193 15.69 -16.29 -19.60
C VAL A 193 16.06 -15.26 -20.68
N ASP A 194 17.30 -14.78 -20.74
CA ASP A 194 17.74 -13.86 -21.81
C ASP A 194 17.55 -14.47 -23.21
N LYS A 195 17.45 -15.80 -23.33
CA LYS A 195 17.18 -16.52 -24.59
C LYS A 195 15.76 -16.35 -25.13
N ILE A 196 14.80 -15.98 -24.29
CA ILE A 196 13.38 -15.84 -24.64
C ILE A 196 12.86 -14.41 -24.45
N ARG A 197 13.74 -13.51 -24.02
CA ARG A 197 13.45 -12.10 -23.80
C ARG A 197 13.42 -11.38 -25.14
N THR A 198 12.43 -10.51 -25.34
CA THR A 198 12.30 -9.70 -26.55
C THR A 198 12.15 -8.23 -26.17
N GLU A 199 12.47 -7.33 -27.11
CA GLU A 199 12.39 -5.88 -26.88
C GLU A 199 10.95 -5.44 -26.62
N GLU A 200 9.97 -6.07 -27.28
CA GLU A 200 8.55 -5.77 -27.09
C GLU A 200 8.12 -6.04 -25.65
N VAL A 201 8.53 -7.17 -25.08
CA VAL A 201 8.24 -7.50 -23.68
C VAL A 201 8.95 -6.53 -22.74
N ASP A 202 10.19 -6.14 -23.04
CA ASP A 202 10.92 -5.18 -22.21
C ASP A 202 10.24 -3.81 -22.17
N VAL A 203 9.73 -3.34 -23.30
CA VAL A 203 8.97 -2.10 -23.41
C VAL A 203 7.65 -2.21 -22.64
N GLU A 204 6.92 -3.32 -22.79
CA GLU A 204 5.67 -3.54 -22.04
C GLU A 204 5.90 -3.53 -20.53
N VAL A 205 6.95 -4.20 -20.05
CA VAL A 205 7.30 -4.27 -18.62
C VAL A 205 7.79 -2.91 -18.11
N SER A 206 8.57 -2.18 -18.89
CA SER A 206 9.02 -0.83 -18.50
C SER A 206 7.84 0.11 -18.35
N ASN A 207 6.93 0.14 -19.34
CA ASN A 207 5.70 0.94 -19.29
C ASN A 207 4.81 0.56 -18.09
N MET A 208 4.76 -0.74 -17.75
CA MET A 208 4.04 -1.22 -16.56
C MET A 208 4.62 -0.63 -15.27
N CYS A 209 5.94 -0.70 -15.11
CA CYS A 209 6.65 -0.16 -13.94
C CYS A 209 6.51 1.36 -13.84
N ASP A 210 6.64 2.09 -14.95
CA ASP A 210 6.52 3.55 -15.00
C ASP A 210 5.11 4.00 -14.57
N ARG A 211 4.08 3.30 -15.04
CA ARG A 211 2.69 3.55 -14.62
C ARG A 211 2.48 3.33 -13.12
N ILE A 212 3.07 2.28 -12.54
CA ILE A 212 2.99 2.02 -11.10
C ILE A 212 3.61 3.15 -10.30
N GLU A 213 4.75 3.67 -10.77
CA GLU A 213 5.43 4.78 -10.12
C GLU A 213 4.61 6.09 -10.23
N GLU A 214 4.03 6.36 -11.40
CA GLU A 214 3.11 7.49 -11.58
C GLU A 214 1.92 7.42 -10.60
N LEU A 215 1.26 6.26 -10.48
CA LEU A 215 0.16 6.07 -9.52
C LEU A 215 0.62 6.26 -8.07
N ARG A 216 1.84 5.84 -7.72
CA ARG A 216 2.43 6.06 -6.40
C ARG A 216 2.57 7.56 -6.12
N LEU A 217 3.13 8.31 -7.08
CA LEU A 217 3.32 9.76 -6.98
C LEU A 217 2.00 10.51 -6.87
N ILE A 218 0.97 10.13 -7.65
CA ILE A 218 -0.38 10.70 -7.55
C ILE A 218 -0.95 10.50 -6.14
N ASN A 219 -0.87 9.27 -5.60
CA ASN A 219 -1.35 8.96 -4.26
C ASN A 219 -0.59 9.75 -3.17
N GLU A 220 0.72 9.89 -3.32
CA GLU A 220 1.55 10.68 -2.41
C GLU A 220 1.17 12.15 -2.42
N GLN A 221 1.00 12.74 -3.61
CA GLN A 221 0.55 14.13 -3.75
C GLN A 221 -0.87 14.33 -3.21
N SER A 222 -1.80 13.41 -3.50
CA SER A 222 -3.17 13.45 -3.01
C SER A 222 -3.20 13.47 -1.48
N ARG A 223 -2.45 12.56 -0.82
CA ARG A 223 -2.37 12.54 0.64
C ARG A 223 -1.72 13.80 1.22
N ARG A 224 -0.67 14.31 0.59
CA ARG A 224 -0.06 15.59 1.00
C ARG A 224 -1.06 16.75 0.92
N ARG A 225 -1.85 16.83 -0.16
CA ARG A 225 -2.90 17.86 -0.31
C ARG A 225 -4.00 17.72 0.73
N HIS A 226 -4.47 16.50 1.00
CA HIS A 226 -5.44 16.25 2.06
C HIS A 226 -4.88 16.65 3.43
N GLN A 227 -3.64 16.26 3.73
CA GLN A 227 -2.97 16.63 4.97
C GLN A 227 -2.80 18.14 5.12
N GLN A 228 -2.38 18.84 4.06
CA GLN A 228 -2.29 20.30 4.07
C GLN A 228 -3.66 20.97 4.25
N SER A 229 -4.72 20.46 3.61
CA SER A 229 -6.07 20.98 3.76
C SER A 229 -6.63 20.73 5.15
N GLU A 230 -6.33 19.57 5.75
CA GLU A 230 -6.65 19.30 7.14
C GLU A 230 -5.90 20.28 8.04
N ASP A 231 -4.58 20.41 7.88
CA ASP A 231 -3.73 21.25 8.73
C ASP A 231 -4.13 22.74 8.65
N GLN A 232 -4.59 23.24 7.50
CA GLN A 232 -5.03 24.63 7.33
C GLN A 232 -6.43 24.95 7.87
N ARG A 233 -7.30 23.95 8.08
CA ARG A 233 -8.66 24.15 8.58
C ARG A 233 -8.79 23.69 10.02
N ASP A 234 -8.90 24.64 10.93
CA ASP A 234 -9.39 24.35 12.28
C ASP A 234 -10.92 24.38 12.24
N ASP A 235 -11.53 23.18 12.29
CA ASP A 235 -12.97 23.04 12.47
C ASP A 235 -13.28 23.14 13.97
N PRO A 236 -14.05 24.15 14.41
CA PRO A 236 -14.42 24.29 15.82
C PRO A 236 -15.21 23.09 16.37
N ARG A 237 -15.87 22.30 15.51
CA ARG A 237 -16.60 21.09 15.88
C ARG A 237 -15.67 19.90 16.13
N ALA A 238 -14.41 20.00 15.71
CA ALA A 238 -13.38 19.00 15.95
C ALA A 238 -12.62 19.23 17.27
N LEU A 239 -13.10 20.13 18.13
CA LEU A 239 -12.52 20.43 19.43
C LEU A 239 -13.22 19.63 20.54
N VAL A 240 -12.44 18.93 21.36
CA VAL A 240 -12.89 18.21 22.55
C VAL A 240 -12.31 18.88 23.79
N PHE A 241 -13.14 19.12 24.80
CA PHE A 241 -12.73 19.63 26.10
C PHE A 241 -12.72 18.51 27.14
N VAL A 242 -11.75 18.57 28.05
CA VAL A 242 -11.57 17.60 29.14
C VAL A 242 -11.37 18.36 30.45
N PHE A 243 -12.14 17.98 31.48
CA PHE A 243 -12.01 18.55 32.82
C PHE A 243 -12.56 17.59 33.91
N PRO A 244 -11.88 17.44 35.07
CA PRO A 244 -10.51 17.89 35.33
C PRO A 244 -9.47 16.99 34.65
N VAL A 245 -8.32 17.53 34.28
CA VAL A 245 -7.16 16.77 33.78
C VAL A 245 -6.22 16.53 34.96
N PRO A 246 -5.89 15.25 35.28
CA PRO A 246 -4.97 14.95 36.37
C PRO A 246 -3.63 15.69 36.21
N SER A 247 -3.09 16.24 37.30
CA SER A 247 -1.81 16.97 37.27
C SER A 247 -0.64 16.12 36.79
N THR A 248 -0.70 14.81 37.04
CA THR A 248 0.30 13.82 36.61
C THR A 248 0.28 13.53 35.11
N MET A 249 -0.82 13.82 34.42
CA MET A 249 -0.96 13.50 33.00
C MET A 249 -0.28 14.57 32.15
N VAL A 250 0.61 14.19 31.23
CA VAL A 250 1.31 15.13 30.33
C VAL A 250 0.60 15.26 28.97
N ASP A 251 0.92 16.30 28.21
CA ASP A 251 0.27 16.59 26.92
C ASP A 251 0.42 15.43 25.92
N ASP A 252 1.57 14.74 25.92
CA ASP A 252 1.81 13.56 25.11
C ASP A 252 0.91 12.37 25.50
N GLU A 253 0.60 12.20 26.79
CA GLU A 253 -0.30 11.16 27.25
C GLU A 253 -1.75 11.46 26.86
N LEU A 254 -2.17 12.73 26.92
CA LEU A 254 -3.46 13.17 26.39
C LEU A 254 -3.53 12.92 24.88
N ALA A 255 -2.53 13.38 24.12
CA ALA A 255 -2.46 13.16 22.68
C ALA A 255 -2.55 11.67 22.33
N ASN A 256 -1.78 10.81 23.01
CA ASN A 256 -1.79 9.36 22.83
C ASN A 256 -3.16 8.75 23.17
N THR A 257 -3.78 9.16 24.28
CA THR A 257 -5.11 8.67 24.69
C THR A 257 -6.18 9.00 23.65
N PHE A 258 -6.15 10.22 23.09
CA PHE A 258 -7.12 10.69 22.11
C PHE A 258 -6.79 10.22 20.68
N SER A 259 -5.53 9.90 20.38
CA SER A 259 -5.08 9.46 19.04
C SER A 259 -5.77 8.19 18.54
N VAL A 260 -6.28 7.35 19.45
CA VAL A 260 -7.02 6.13 19.13
C VAL A 260 -8.30 6.42 18.33
N TYR A 261 -8.87 7.61 18.51
CA TYR A 261 -10.11 8.04 17.88
C TYR A 261 -9.91 8.88 16.62
N GLY A 262 -8.66 9.22 16.31
CA GLY A 262 -8.29 9.98 15.12
C GLY A 262 -7.04 10.84 15.32
N ARG A 263 -6.60 11.51 14.25
CA ARG A 263 -5.41 12.37 14.29
C ARG A 263 -5.66 13.62 15.14
N VAL A 264 -4.89 13.74 16.24
CA VAL A 264 -4.83 14.94 17.09
C VAL A 264 -3.87 15.95 16.44
N LYS A 265 -4.35 17.18 16.22
CA LYS A 265 -3.55 18.30 15.69
C LYS A 265 -2.80 19.03 16.80
N ARG A 266 -3.50 19.33 17.89
CA ARG A 266 -3.01 20.16 18.98
C ARG A 266 -3.68 19.78 20.29
N VAL A 267 -2.91 19.81 21.37
CA VAL A 267 -3.41 19.75 22.75
C VAL A 267 -3.07 21.09 23.38
N GLU A 268 -4.06 21.75 23.96
CA GLU A 268 -3.86 22.97 24.74
C GLU A 268 -4.29 22.70 26.17
N ARG A 269 -3.37 22.87 27.11
CA ARG A 269 -3.63 22.64 28.53
C ARG A 269 -3.68 23.96 29.28
N ASN A 270 -4.67 24.08 30.15
CA ASN A 270 -4.75 25.10 31.18
C ASN A 270 -4.51 24.43 32.55
N SER A 271 -3.26 24.50 33.03
CA SER A 271 -2.85 23.89 34.30
C SER A 271 -3.52 24.54 35.51
N GLU A 272 -3.82 25.84 35.46
CA GLU A 272 -4.50 26.56 36.55
C GLU A 272 -5.94 26.07 36.74
N LYS A 273 -6.63 25.75 35.64
CA LYS A 273 -8.01 25.28 35.65
C LYS A 273 -8.13 23.77 35.53
N GLN A 274 -7.01 23.04 35.57
CA GLN A 274 -6.96 21.60 35.33
C GLN A 274 -7.82 21.16 34.12
N ALA A 275 -7.74 21.88 33.01
CA ALA A 275 -8.55 21.59 31.83
C ALA A 275 -7.67 21.52 30.59
N ALA A 276 -8.10 20.75 29.60
CA ALA A 276 -7.43 20.68 28.31
C ALA A 276 -8.44 20.70 27.17
N SER A 277 -8.00 21.25 26.03
CA SER A 277 -8.70 21.13 24.76
C SER A 277 -7.86 20.39 23.75
N ILE A 278 -8.47 19.41 23.09
CA ILE A 278 -7.85 18.54 22.09
C ILE A 278 -8.50 18.85 20.76
N GLN A 279 -7.72 19.40 19.83
CA GLN A 279 -8.15 19.67 18.46
C GLN A 279 -7.86 18.46 17.59
N PHE A 280 -8.90 17.86 17.03
CA PHE A 280 -8.78 16.81 16.01
C PHE A 280 -8.69 17.40 14.60
N ALA A 281 -8.18 16.59 13.67
CA ALA A 281 -8.20 16.91 12.25
C ALA A 281 -9.62 16.94 11.65
N LEU A 282 -10.55 16.13 12.17
CA LEU A 282 -11.94 16.01 11.69
C LEU A 282 -12.93 16.02 12.85
N ALA A 283 -14.12 16.58 12.64
CA ALA A 283 -15.19 16.65 13.64
C ALA A 283 -15.70 15.26 14.07
N GLU A 284 -15.73 14.31 13.13
CA GLU A 284 -16.14 12.92 13.41
C GLU A 284 -15.24 12.23 14.44
N HIS A 285 -13.93 12.53 14.44
CA HIS A 285 -13.00 12.00 15.45
C HIS A 285 -13.31 12.54 16.85
N ALA A 286 -13.64 13.83 16.96
CA ALA A 286 -14.04 14.46 18.21
C ALA A 286 -15.33 13.84 18.77
N ILE A 287 -16.34 13.64 17.91
CA ILE A 287 -17.60 12.98 18.27
C ILE A 287 -17.36 11.54 18.74
N ALA A 288 -16.56 10.77 18.00
CA ALA A 288 -16.23 9.39 18.35
C ALA A 288 -15.46 9.28 19.67
N ALA A 289 -14.51 10.20 19.92
CA ALA A 289 -13.75 10.26 21.17
C ALA A 289 -14.66 10.54 22.37
N VAL A 290 -15.53 11.55 22.25
CA VAL A 290 -16.48 11.92 23.30
C VAL A 290 -17.46 10.78 23.59
N ALA A 291 -18.05 10.16 22.56
CA ALA A 291 -18.95 9.03 22.72
C ALA A 291 -18.29 7.82 23.38
N SER A 292 -16.99 7.61 23.11
CA SER A 292 -16.26 6.44 23.62
C SER A 292 -15.72 6.63 25.02
N LEU A 293 -15.24 7.84 25.36
CA LEU A 293 -14.57 8.11 26.63
C LEU A 293 -15.53 8.54 27.74
N ARG A 294 -16.74 9.03 27.40
CA ARG A 294 -17.78 9.30 28.39
C ARG A 294 -18.17 8.04 29.16
N GLY A 295 -18.09 8.12 30.49
CA GLY A 295 -18.60 7.08 31.39
C GLY A 295 -17.79 5.78 31.45
N LYS A 296 -16.67 5.66 30.71
CA LYS A 296 -15.87 4.42 30.67
C LYS A 296 -14.69 4.37 31.65
N GLY A 297 -14.55 5.36 32.54
CA GLY A 297 -13.45 5.40 33.51
C GLY A 297 -12.05 5.41 32.87
N ALA A 298 -11.95 5.80 31.59
CA ALA A 298 -10.67 5.92 30.88
C ALA A 298 -9.75 6.98 31.52
N PHE A 299 -10.34 7.86 32.33
CA PHE A 299 -9.63 8.76 33.23
C PHE A 299 -10.19 8.61 34.65
N ALA A 300 -9.51 9.19 35.63
CA ALA A 300 -9.94 9.22 37.03
C ALA A 300 -11.42 9.62 37.21
N GLU A 301 -12.00 9.20 38.33
CA GLU A 301 -13.41 9.44 38.65
C GLU A 301 -13.71 10.96 38.67
N GLY A 302 -14.82 11.37 38.04
CA GLY A 302 -15.25 12.77 37.96
C GLY A 302 -14.86 13.53 36.69
N ILE A 303 -14.18 12.88 35.73
CA ILE A 303 -13.76 13.51 34.48
C ILE A 303 -14.89 13.61 33.46
N ARG A 304 -15.08 14.83 32.95
CA ARG A 304 -16.04 15.18 31.92
C ARG A 304 -15.33 15.48 30.61
N ILE A 305 -15.92 14.97 29.53
CA ILE A 305 -15.41 15.10 28.17
C ILE A 305 -16.57 15.53 27.28
N TRP A 306 -16.40 16.62 26.53
CA TRP A 306 -17.47 17.18 25.71
C TRP A 306 -16.95 17.93 24.48
N THR A 307 -17.82 18.06 23.48
CA THR A 307 -17.60 18.93 22.31
C THR A 307 -18.24 20.31 22.53
N ARG A 308 -17.90 21.27 21.69
CA ARG A 308 -18.56 22.59 21.71
C ARG A 308 -20.08 22.53 21.49
N ASP A 309 -20.56 21.57 20.71
CA ASP A 309 -22.00 21.41 20.46
C ASP A 309 -22.74 20.87 21.71
N ASP A 310 -22.06 20.07 22.55
CA ASP A 310 -22.59 19.65 23.84
C ASP A 310 -22.69 20.83 24.82
N GLU A 311 -21.73 21.75 24.79
CA GLU A 311 -21.74 22.98 25.61
C GLU A 311 -22.92 23.89 25.21
N ALA A 312 -23.25 23.97 23.92
CA ALA A 312 -24.41 24.71 23.44
C ALA A 312 -25.75 24.04 23.81
N SER A 313 -25.74 22.73 24.04
CA SER A 313 -26.94 21.92 24.32
C SER A 313 -27.20 21.70 25.81
N GLN A 314 -26.25 22.02 26.70
CA GLN A 314 -26.39 21.88 28.15
C GLN A 314 -26.04 23.18 28.91
N ALA A 315 -26.91 23.54 29.85
CA ALA A 315 -26.83 24.73 30.72
C ALA A 315 -25.70 24.65 31.77
N TRP A 316 -24.43 24.57 31.36
CA TRP A 316 -23.32 24.70 32.30
C TRP A 316 -22.07 25.30 31.65
N SER A 317 -21.60 26.42 32.20
CA SER A 317 -20.26 26.97 31.95
C SER A 317 -19.36 26.60 33.13
N PRO A 318 -18.12 26.12 32.89
CA PRO A 318 -17.16 25.92 33.98
C PRO A 318 -16.88 27.23 34.72
N PRO A 319 -16.65 27.22 36.05
CA PRO A 319 -16.28 28.43 36.77
C PRO A 319 -14.99 29.03 36.20
N GLY A 320 -15.10 30.21 35.58
CA GLY A 320 -13.97 31.00 35.11
C GLY A 320 -13.44 30.66 33.71
N TRP A 321 -14.09 29.80 32.90
CA TRP A 321 -13.68 29.57 31.52
C TRP A 321 -14.37 30.57 30.57
N SER A 322 -13.62 31.55 30.07
CA SER A 322 -14.03 32.43 28.96
C SER A 322 -13.16 32.11 27.77
N PRO A 323 -13.69 31.89 26.55
CA PRO A 323 -12.90 31.74 25.34
C PRO A 323 -12.37 33.13 24.93
N SER A 324 -11.41 33.67 25.67
CA SER A 324 -10.69 34.89 25.33
C SER A 324 -9.59 34.54 24.32
N GLY A 325 -9.98 34.49 23.04
CA GLY A 325 -9.06 34.19 21.95
C GLY A 325 -9.66 34.33 20.55
N GLN A 326 -10.70 35.13 20.35
CA GLN A 326 -11.10 35.59 19.01
C GLN A 326 -11.44 37.09 19.07
N GLY A 327 -10.67 37.88 18.33
CA GLY A 327 -10.86 39.32 18.21
C GLY A 327 -12.27 39.64 17.71
N ARG A 328 -13.03 40.34 18.55
CA ARG A 328 -14.28 40.99 18.16
C ARG A 328 -13.96 42.09 17.14
N ALA A 329 -14.38 41.91 15.89
CA ALA A 329 -14.50 43.03 14.96
C ALA A 329 -15.64 43.96 15.41
N PRO A 330 -15.51 45.29 15.26
CA PRO A 330 -16.55 46.24 15.66
C PRO A 330 -17.76 46.19 14.71
N PRO A 331 -18.96 46.63 15.15
CA PRO A 331 -20.19 46.50 14.39
C PRO A 331 -20.21 47.53 13.24
N GLY A 332 -20.11 47.04 12.01
CA GLY A 332 -20.18 47.84 10.79
C GLY A 332 -21.32 47.38 9.89
N LYS A 333 -22.39 48.19 9.88
CA LYS A 333 -23.38 48.42 8.81
C LYS A 333 -23.83 47.24 7.93
N VAL A 334 -25.11 46.92 8.09
CA VAL A 334 -25.96 46.15 7.16
C VAL A 334 -25.88 46.75 5.74
N PRO A 335 -25.54 45.97 4.71
CA PRO A 335 -25.89 46.28 3.33
C PRO A 335 -27.23 45.60 2.98
N VAL A 336 -28.10 46.40 2.41
CA VAL A 336 -29.38 46.05 1.79
C VAL A 336 -29.20 44.99 0.69
N PRO A 337 -30.10 44.00 0.54
CA PRO A 337 -30.04 43.03 -0.54
C PRO A 337 -30.57 43.65 -1.84
N THR A 338 -29.69 43.80 -2.84
CA THR A 338 -30.11 44.08 -4.22
C THR A 338 -30.22 42.78 -5.00
N HIS A 339 -31.46 42.51 -5.42
CA HIS A 339 -31.85 41.54 -6.43
C HIS A 339 -31.00 41.65 -7.71
N GLY A 340 -30.75 40.50 -8.35
CA GLY A 340 -30.24 40.42 -9.70
C GLY A 340 -29.99 38.99 -10.17
N TYR A 341 -31.05 38.20 -10.33
CA TYR A 341 -31.01 37.05 -11.24
C TYR A 341 -30.87 37.56 -12.68
N PRO A 342 -30.09 36.90 -13.54
CA PRO A 342 -30.47 36.77 -14.94
C PRO A 342 -31.01 35.38 -15.21
N VAL A 343 -32.20 35.44 -15.81
CA VAL A 343 -33.00 34.36 -16.36
C VAL A 343 -32.32 33.74 -17.57
N ALA A 344 -32.65 32.48 -17.80
CA ALA A 344 -32.30 31.67 -18.95
C ALA A 344 -32.76 32.24 -20.31
N GLY A 345 -32.01 31.90 -21.34
CA GLY A 345 -32.37 32.00 -22.76
C GLY A 345 -31.08 31.83 -23.56
N GLY A 346 -30.98 31.02 -24.59
CA GLY A 346 -31.91 30.20 -25.34
C GLY A 346 -31.06 29.55 -26.43
N LEU A 347 -31.55 28.44 -26.98
CA LEU A 347 -30.90 27.67 -28.04
C LEU A 347 -30.41 28.54 -29.21
N GLU A 348 -29.24 28.23 -29.74
CA GLU A 348 -29.08 28.20 -31.20
C GLU A 348 -28.09 27.10 -31.61
N SER A 349 -28.65 26.16 -32.36
CA SER A 349 -27.97 25.07 -33.05
C SER A 349 -27.48 25.54 -34.43
N LYS A 350 -26.62 24.70 -35.02
CA LYS A 350 -26.49 24.37 -36.46
C LYS A 350 -25.31 24.99 -37.25
N PRO A 351 -24.92 24.40 -38.41
CA PRO A 351 -23.63 23.71 -38.57
C PRO A 351 -22.84 24.16 -39.83
N SER A 352 -21.64 23.63 -40.06
CA SER A 352 -21.02 23.53 -41.40
C SER A 352 -19.75 22.65 -41.31
N SER A 353 -19.76 21.45 -41.91
CA SER A 353 -19.19 21.11 -43.23
C SER A 353 -17.68 21.41 -43.33
N GLY A 354 -16.76 20.48 -43.61
CA GLY A 354 -16.83 19.31 -44.46
C GLY A 354 -16.01 19.54 -45.73
N ALA A 355 -14.85 18.89 -45.85
CA ALA A 355 -14.11 18.51 -47.07
C ALA A 355 -12.81 17.81 -46.60
N VAL A 356 -12.57 16.50 -46.71
CA VAL A 356 -12.53 15.54 -47.83
C VAL A 356 -11.38 15.74 -48.84
N ALA A 357 -10.34 14.93 -48.60
CA ALA A 357 -9.50 14.12 -49.53
C ALA A 357 -8.62 14.77 -50.62
N LYS A 358 -7.33 14.36 -50.68
CA LYS A 358 -6.85 13.18 -51.43
C LYS A 358 -5.32 12.94 -51.29
N PRO A 359 -4.80 11.76 -51.71
CA PRO A 359 -3.49 11.22 -51.36
C PRO A 359 -2.43 11.28 -52.49
N SER A 360 -1.16 11.15 -52.09
CA SER A 360 0.01 10.67 -52.87
C SER A 360 1.16 10.53 -51.84
N SER A 361 2.15 9.65 -51.90
CA SER A 361 2.79 8.96 -53.02
C SER A 361 3.56 7.73 -52.50
N VAL A 362 3.61 6.70 -53.35
CA VAL A 362 4.48 5.53 -53.31
C VAL A 362 5.96 5.94 -53.50
N GLY A 363 6.88 5.26 -52.81
CA GLY A 363 8.34 5.36 -52.98
C GLY A 363 9.08 4.19 -52.31
N PRO A 364 10.31 3.83 -52.75
CA PRO A 364 10.61 2.47 -53.21
C PRO A 364 11.34 1.56 -52.21
N ALA A 365 11.33 0.26 -52.52
CA ALA A 365 12.06 -0.82 -51.86
C ALA A 365 13.60 -0.69 -51.99
N PRO A 366 14.39 -1.23 -51.06
CA PRO A 366 15.84 -1.36 -51.18
C PRO A 366 16.26 -2.69 -51.86
N PRO A 367 17.52 -2.75 -52.37
CA PRO A 367 18.00 -3.81 -53.26
C PRO A 367 18.50 -5.06 -52.51
N ILE A 368 18.71 -6.09 -53.34
CA ILE A 368 19.07 -7.51 -53.13
C ILE A 368 20.04 -7.79 -51.98
#